data_AF-A0A497SBU6-F1
#
_entry.id   AF-A0A497SBU6-F1
#
_cell.length_a   1.000
_cell.length_b   1.000
_cell.length_c   1.000
_cell.angle_alpha   90.00
_cell.angle_beta   90.00
_cell.angle_gamma   90.00
#
_symmetry.space_group_name_H-M   'P 1'
#
loop_
_entity.id
_entity.type
_entity.pdbx_description
1 polymer ?
#
loop_
_entity_poly.entity_id
_entity_poly.type
_entity_poly.pdbx_seq_one_letter_code
_entity_poly.pdbx_strand_id
1 'polypeptide(L)'
;VEASKKLFKPGVIGPFCIEMICTPELEFICFEISGRIVAGTNLFINGSTYSNILYDEPMSCGRRICREIKVAIERDRLNEIIY
;
A
#
# COMPACT_ATOMS: atom_id res chain seq x y z
N VAL A 1 -2.39 -11.04 1.16
CA VAL A 1 -1.31 -10.90 2.16
C VAL A 1 -0.84 -12.25 2.69
N GLU A 2 -1.72 -13.20 3.04
CA GLU A 2 -1.27 -14.52 3.54
C GLU A 2 -0.38 -15.30 2.57
N ALA A 3 -0.64 -15.20 1.26
CA ALA A 3 0.23 -15.77 0.23
C ALA A 3 1.66 -15.20 0.29
N SER A 4 1.83 -13.88 0.49
CA SER A 4 3.16 -13.30 0.54
C SER A 4 3.92 -13.74 1.78
N LYS A 5 3.28 -13.84 2.95
CA LYS A 5 3.92 -14.39 4.17
C LYS A 5 4.40 -15.83 4.01
N LYS A 6 3.65 -16.66 3.27
CA LYS A 6 4.01 -18.05 2.98
C LYS A 6 5.21 -18.14 2.04
N LEU A 7 5.28 -17.27 1.04
CA LEU A 7 6.32 -17.28 0.01
C LEU A 7 7.59 -16.53 0.44
N PHE A 8 7.44 -15.43 1.18
CA PHE A 8 8.49 -14.51 1.59
C PHE A 8 8.22 -13.99 3.01
N LYS A 9 9.07 -14.33 3.98
CA LYS A 9 8.99 -13.72 5.33
C LYS A 9 9.62 -12.33 5.31
N PRO A 10 9.04 -11.30 5.99
CA PRO A 10 7.85 -11.31 6.86
C PRO A 10 6.51 -11.14 6.13
N GLY A 11 6.52 -11.02 4.80
CA GLY A 11 5.36 -10.74 3.96
C GLY A 11 5.53 -9.41 3.22
N VAL A 12 4.43 -8.87 2.70
CA VAL A 12 4.45 -7.54 2.06
C VAL A 12 4.45 -6.47 3.16
N ILE A 13 5.45 -5.59 3.10
CA ILE A 13 5.56 -4.40 3.95
C ILE A 13 5.36 -3.17 3.05
N GLY A 14 4.56 -2.21 3.53
CA GLY A 14 4.28 -0.99 2.78
C GLY A 14 3.28 -1.19 1.63
N PRO A 15 3.28 -0.30 0.64
CA PRO A 15 2.29 -0.31 -0.43
C PRO A 15 2.56 -1.43 -1.44
N PHE A 16 1.47 -1.96 -1.99
CA PHE A 16 1.49 -2.86 -3.14
C PHE A 16 0.29 -2.54 -4.04
N CYS A 17 0.35 -2.97 -5.30
CA CYS A 17 -0.74 -2.87 -6.25
C CYS A 17 -1.05 -4.25 -6.83
N ILE A 18 -2.34 -4.55 -6.98
CA ILE A 18 -2.81 -5.71 -7.75
C ILE A 18 -3.40 -5.13 -9.03
N GLU A 19 -2.79 -5.49 -10.16
CA GLU A 19 -3.17 -4.98 -11.47
C GLU A 19 -4.12 -5.99 -12.11
N MET A 20 -5.34 -5.54 -12.36
CA MET A 20 -6.47 -6.39 -12.71
C MET A 20 -7.38 -5.77 -13.75
N ILE A 21 -8.15 -6.64 -14.42
CA ILE A 21 -9.24 -6.28 -15.33
C ILE A 21 -10.55 -6.71 -14.66
N CYS A 22 -11.61 -5.90 -14.78
CA CYS A 22 -12.96 -6.26 -14.36
C CYS A 22 -13.76 -6.71 -15.59
N THR A 23 -14.30 -7.93 -15.57
CA THR A 23 -15.14 -8.46 -16.66
C THR A 23 -16.57 -7.88 -16.59
N PRO A 24 -17.39 -8.01 -17.66
CA PRO A 24 -18.81 -7.67 -17.61
C PRO A 24 -19.59 -8.39 -16.52
N GLU A 25 -19.16 -9.60 -16.15
CA GLU A 25 -19.74 -10.43 -15.09
C GLU A 25 -19.24 -10.03 -13.68
N LEU A 26 -18.50 -8.92 -13.56
CA LEU A 26 -17.91 -8.41 -12.33
C LEU A 26 -16.83 -9.31 -11.73
N GLU A 27 -16.13 -10.09 -12.56
CA GLU A 27 -14.98 -10.87 -12.14
C GLU A 27 -13.69 -10.03 -12.24
N PHE A 28 -12.86 -10.10 -11.20
CA PHE A 28 -11.55 -9.46 -11.20
C PHE A 28 -10.46 -10.45 -11.60
N ILE A 29 -9.87 -10.24 -12.78
CA ILE A 29 -8.78 -11.05 -13.30
C ILE A 29 -7.47 -10.30 -13.08
N CYS A 30 -6.66 -10.77 -12.11
CA CYS A 30 -5.33 -10.25 -11.83
C CYS A 30 -4.32 -10.78 -12.85
N PHE A 31 -3.51 -9.89 -13.42
CA PHE A 31 -2.42 -10.28 -14.33
C PHE A 31 -1.03 -9.90 -13.79
N GLU A 32 -0.94 -8.92 -12.88
CA GLU A 32 0.34 -8.50 -12.27
C GLU A 32 0.16 -8.05 -10.81
N ILE A 33 1.23 -8.20 -10.03
CA ILE A 33 1.33 -7.64 -8.68
C ILE A 33 2.62 -6.82 -8.59
N SER A 34 2.47 -5.53 -8.28
CA SER A 34 3.59 -4.67 -7.91
C SER A 34 3.78 -4.69 -6.39
N GLY A 35 4.88 -5.30 -5.91
CA GLY A 35 5.25 -5.36 -4.48
C GLY A 35 5.81 -4.05 -3.90
N ARG A 36 5.43 -2.90 -4.47
CA ARG A 36 5.90 -1.56 -4.11
C ARG A 36 4.87 -0.51 -4.55
N ILE A 37 5.17 0.76 -4.28
CA ILE A 37 4.43 1.91 -4.82
C ILE A 37 4.42 1.89 -6.36
N VAL A 38 3.32 2.35 -6.94
CA VAL A 38 3.10 2.43 -8.40
C VAL A 38 2.78 3.86 -8.84
N ALA A 39 3.04 4.16 -10.11
CA ALA A 39 2.83 5.48 -10.71
C ALA A 39 1.37 5.96 -10.63
N GLY A 40 0.40 5.05 -10.59
CA GLY A 40 -1.02 5.39 -10.43
C GLY A 40 -1.32 6.18 -9.15
N THR A 41 -0.45 6.12 -8.14
CA THR A 41 -0.61 6.90 -6.91
C THR A 41 -0.29 8.39 -7.06
N ASN A 42 0.38 8.80 -8.15
CA ASN A 42 0.79 10.19 -8.41
C ASN A 42 -0.40 11.15 -8.59
N LEU A 43 -1.57 10.63 -8.96
CA LEU A 43 -2.80 11.43 -9.08
C LEU A 43 -3.34 11.90 -7.71
N PHE A 44 -2.89 11.28 -6.62
CA PHE A 44 -3.47 11.43 -5.28
C PHE A 44 -2.51 12.11 -4.30
N ILE A 45 -1.73 13.08 -4.76
CA ILE A 45 -0.79 13.85 -3.91
C ILE A 45 -1.53 14.53 -2.75
N ASN A 46 -2.73 15.06 -3.01
CA ASN A 46 -3.57 15.71 -2.00
C ASN A 46 -4.62 14.75 -1.39
N GLY A 47 -4.41 13.44 -1.51
CA GLY A 47 -5.38 12.43 -1.10
C GLY A 47 -6.24 11.91 -2.27
N SER A 48 -6.96 10.84 -1.97
CA SER A 48 -7.94 10.17 -2.83
C SER A 48 -9.29 10.16 -2.12
N THR A 49 -10.37 9.86 -2.85
CA THR A 49 -11.70 9.66 -2.24
C THR A 49 -11.66 8.65 -1.09
N TYR A 50 -10.84 7.60 -1.20
CA TYR A 50 -10.69 6.59 -0.17
C TYR A 50 -9.89 7.07 1.04
N SER A 51 -8.76 7.75 0.82
CA SER A 51 -7.95 8.23 1.94
C SER A 51 -8.65 9.31 2.75
N ASN A 52 -9.48 10.13 2.11
CA ASN A 52 -10.23 11.20 2.77
C ASN A 52 -11.30 10.68 3.74
N ILE A 53 -11.71 9.41 3.62
CA ILE A 53 -12.60 8.76 4.59
C ILE A 53 -11.85 8.43 5.89
N LEU A 54 -10.54 8.19 5.80
CA LEU A 54 -9.72 7.68 6.90
C LEU A 54 -8.90 8.77 7.61
N TYR A 55 -8.67 9.90 6.96
CA TYR A 55 -7.75 10.92 7.41
C TYR A 55 -8.36 12.31 7.25
N ASP A 56 -8.28 13.11 8.30
CA ASP A 56 -8.69 14.52 8.32
C ASP A 56 -7.65 15.46 7.67
N GLU A 57 -6.74 14.91 6.87
CA GLU A 57 -5.66 15.64 6.21
C GLU A 57 -5.30 14.98 4.86
N PRO A 58 -4.75 15.74 3.90
CA PRO A 58 -4.34 15.19 2.60
C PRO A 58 -3.38 14.02 2.73
N MET A 59 -3.75 12.83 2.23
CA MET A 59 -2.96 11.61 2.43
C MET A 59 -2.61 10.91 1.12
N SER A 60 -1.42 11.19 0.59
CA SER A 60 -0.85 10.43 -0.53
C SER A 60 -0.22 9.11 -0.07
N CYS A 61 0.02 8.19 -1.02
CA CYS A 61 0.75 6.96 -0.72
C CYS A 61 2.16 7.26 -0.18
N GLY A 62 2.86 8.27 -0.72
CA GLY A 62 4.16 8.71 -0.22
C GLY A 62 4.09 9.24 1.22
N ARG A 63 3.13 10.12 1.53
CA ARG A 63 2.90 10.62 2.90
C ARG A 63 2.59 9.48 3.86
N ARG A 64 1.83 8.48 3.40
CA ARG A 64 1.48 7.31 4.21
C ARG A 64 2.70 6.46 4.55
N ILE A 65 3.63 6.25 3.61
CA ILE A 65 4.91 5.55 3.88
C ILE A 65 5.72 6.31 4.93
N CYS A 66 5.89 7.63 4.76
CA CYS A 66 6.62 8.46 5.73
C CYS A 66 5.99 8.43 7.13
N ARG A 67 4.65 8.43 7.20
CA ARG A 67 3.91 8.28 8.46
C ARG A 67 4.22 6.94 9.13
N GLU A 68 4.27 5.85 8.38
CA GLU A 68 4.59 4.53 8.95
C GLU A 68 6.00 4.51 9.54
N ILE A 69 6.98 5.06 8.81
CA ILE A 69 8.36 5.16 9.29
C ILE A 69 8.43 5.98 10.59
N LYS A 70 7.75 7.14 10.62
CA LYS A 70 7.70 7.98 11.83
C LYS A 70 7.09 7.22 13.02
N VAL A 71 5.94 6.57 12.83
CA VAL A 71 5.27 5.80 13.90
C VAL A 71 6.11 4.62 14.36
N ALA A 72 6.81 3.93 13.45
CA ALA A 72 7.68 2.81 13.79
C ALA A 72 8.90 3.28 14.62
N ILE A 73 9.49 4.42 14.29
CA ILE A 73 10.56 5.04 15.09
C ILE A 73 10.03 5.42 16.49
N GLU A 74 8.89 6.10 16.56
CA GLU A 74 8.27 6.51 17.83
C GLU A 74 7.91 5.33 18.74
N ARG A 75 7.71 4.14 18.16
CA ARG A 75 7.35 2.91 18.87
C ARG A 75 8.52 1.94 19.07
N ASP A 76 9.74 2.31 18.68
CA ASP A 76 10.91 1.43 18.71
C ASP A 76 10.71 0.11 17.94
N ARG A 77 10.01 0.19 16.80
CA ARG A 77 9.62 -0.95 15.94
C ARG A 77 10.10 -0.77 14.50
N LEU A 78 11.13 0.05 14.28
CA LEU A 78 11.65 0.32 12.94
C LEU A 78 12.12 -0.97 12.23
N ASN A 79 12.73 -1.88 12.98
CA ASN A 79 13.19 -3.19 12.52
C ASN A 79 12.10 -4.10 11.93
N GLU A 80 10.82 -3.80 12.14
CA GLU A 80 9.73 -4.57 11.54
C GLU A 80 9.39 -4.13 10.11
N ILE A 81 9.83 -2.94 9.71
CA ILE A 81 9.46 -2.34 8.42
C ILE A 81 10.66 -2.06 7.49
N ILE A 82 11.88 -2.32 7.97
CA ILE A 82 13.11 -2.23 7.20
C ILE A 82 13.80 -3.60 7.16
N TYR A 83 14.43 -3.93 6.04
CA TYR A 83 15.19 -5.16 5.82
C TYR A 83 16.46 -4.88 5.02
#